data_AF-A0A2R6A715-F1
#
_entry.id   AF-A0A2R6A715-F1
#
_cell.length_a   1.000
_cell.length_b   1.000
_cell.length_c   1.000
_cell.angle_alpha   90.00
_cell.angle_beta   90.00
_cell.angle_gamma   90.00
#
_symmetry.space_group_name_H-M   'P 1'
#
loop_
_entity.id
_entity.type
_entity.pdbx_description
1 polymer ?
#
loop_
_entity_poly.entity_id
_entity_poly.type
_entity_poly.pdbx_seq_one_letter_code
_entity_poly.pdbx_strand_id
1 'polypeptide(L)'
;MGVVSPEGLGGYAGQAELSGVQRLPFALMTMAELSLGLRAVGRESTGILFLDRPLSGTYLPLARDLRLLLRAGSSVLVGQPTPRGELGWLDLALASVLGPPGSYVPVRRPYTVYAAIGLLVEEAGMGGVGGW
;
A
#
# COMPACT_ATOMS: atom_id res chain seq x y z
N MET A 1 -18.63 2.22 -42.29
CA MET A 1 -17.38 2.06 -41.52
C MET A 1 -16.80 3.45 -41.30
N GLY A 2 -16.92 3.99 -40.09
CA GLY A 2 -16.35 5.29 -39.75
C GLY A 2 -14.89 5.12 -39.37
N VAL A 3 -13.99 5.79 -40.09
CA VAL A 3 -12.57 5.87 -39.75
C VAL A 3 -12.43 6.83 -38.56
N VAL A 4 -11.96 6.33 -37.43
CA VAL A 4 -11.62 7.15 -36.26
C VAL A 4 -10.22 7.69 -36.48
N SER A 5 -10.07 9.02 -36.55
CA SER A 5 -8.76 9.69 -36.64
C SER A 5 -7.86 9.33 -35.46
N PRO A 6 -6.55 9.10 -35.68
CA PRO A 6 -5.59 8.70 -34.65
C PRO A 6 -5.26 9.80 -33.62
N GLU A 7 -5.80 11.01 -33.79
CA GLU A 7 -5.49 12.18 -32.96
C GLU A 7 -6.13 12.14 -31.55
N GLY A 8 -7.07 11.22 -31.30
CA GLY A 8 -7.77 11.09 -30.01
C GLY A 8 -7.04 10.25 -28.94
N LEU A 9 -5.95 9.56 -29.28
CA LEU A 9 -5.26 8.63 -28.36
C LEU A 9 -4.04 9.24 -27.65
N GLY A 10 -3.50 10.35 -28.14
CA GLY A 10 -2.32 11.01 -27.54
C GLY A 10 -2.59 11.80 -26.26
N GLY A 11 -3.83 12.27 -26.06
CA GLY A 11 -4.17 13.14 -24.92
C GLY A 11 -4.23 12.42 -23.58
N TYR A 12 -4.65 11.15 -23.56
CA TYR A 12 -4.82 10.39 -22.32
C TYR A 12 -3.49 9.88 -21.74
N ALA A 13 -2.53 9.53 -22.60
CA ALA A 13 -1.19 9.13 -22.18
C ALA A 13 -0.42 10.31 -21.55
N GLY A 14 -0.46 11.48 -22.19
CA GLY A 14 0.20 12.70 -21.69
C GLY A 14 -0.38 13.22 -20.37
N GLN A 15 -1.70 13.13 -20.16
CA GLN A 15 -2.33 13.47 -18.87
C GLN A 15 -1.99 12.48 -17.75
N ALA A 16 -1.84 11.19 -18.07
CA ALA A 16 -1.45 10.18 -17.09
C ALA A 16 0.00 10.42 -16.59
N GLU A 17 0.94 10.71 -17.51
CA GLU A 17 2.33 11.02 -17.20
C GLU A 17 2.48 12.28 -16.34
N LEU A 18 1.78 13.37 -16.69
CA LEU A 18 1.79 14.60 -15.90
C LEU A 18 1.22 14.40 -14.48
N SER A 19 0.22 13.53 -14.33
CA SER A 19 -0.35 13.21 -13.02
C SER A 19 0.58 12.35 -12.15
N GLY A 20 1.49 11.58 -12.75
CA GLY A 20 2.49 10.79 -12.03
C GLY A 20 3.60 11.67 -11.46
N VAL A 21 4.08 12.64 -12.24
CA VAL A 21 5.11 13.61 -11.82
C VAL A 21 4.63 14.46 -10.64
N GLN A 22 3.36 14.84 -10.61
CA GLN A 22 2.78 15.60 -9.49
C GLN A 22 2.60 14.78 -8.20
N ARG A 23 2.53 13.45 -8.28
CA ARG A 23 2.42 12.55 -7.12
C ARG A 23 3.78 12.19 -6.51
N LEU A 24 4.85 12.33 -7.28
CA LEU A 24 6.21 11.99 -6.84
C LEU A 24 6.63 12.77 -5.58
N PRO A 25 6.43 14.11 -5.48
CA PRO A 25 6.79 14.88 -4.29
C PRO A 25 5.97 14.44 -3.07
N PHE A 26 4.67 14.20 -3.24
CA PHE A 26 3.80 13.74 -2.17
C PHE A 26 4.25 12.38 -1.62
N ALA A 27 4.53 11.41 -2.50
CA ALA A 27 4.98 10.09 -2.10
C ALA A 27 6.35 10.12 -1.40
N LEU A 28 7.31 10.89 -1.94
CA LEU A 28 8.63 11.04 -1.34
C LEU A 28 8.57 11.72 0.03
N MET A 29 7.79 12.78 0.16
CA MET A 29 7.60 13.49 1.43
C MET A 29 6.94 12.58 2.46
N THR A 30 5.88 11.88 2.08
CA THR A 30 5.18 10.92 2.95
C THR A 30 6.13 9.81 3.41
N MET A 31 6.94 9.26 2.49
CA MET A 31 7.93 8.24 2.83
C MET A 31 8.99 8.79 3.79
N ALA A 32 9.53 9.98 3.55
CA ALA A 32 10.53 10.59 4.42
C ALA A 32 9.97 10.83 5.82
N GLU A 33 8.75 11.38 5.91
CA GLU A 33 8.04 11.65 7.15
C GLU A 33 7.81 10.36 7.97
N LEU A 34 7.23 9.32 7.34
CA LEU A 34 6.99 8.03 8.00
C LEU A 34 8.30 7.35 8.42
N SER A 35 9.35 7.46 7.60
CA SER A 35 10.68 6.91 7.91
C SER A 35 11.30 7.57 9.13
N LEU A 36 11.22 8.89 9.23
CA LEU A 36 11.71 9.66 10.37
C LEU A 36 10.87 9.38 11.61
N GLY A 37 9.55 9.32 11.46
CA GLY A 37 8.63 8.95 12.53
C GLY A 37 8.93 7.58 13.13
N LEU A 38 9.10 6.55 12.29
CA LEU A 38 9.46 5.20 12.72
C LEU A 38 10.80 5.18 13.48
N ARG A 39 11.82 5.90 12.98
CA ARG A 39 13.13 6.00 13.65
C ARG A 39 13.04 6.73 14.99
N ALA A 40 12.15 7.70 15.12
CA ALA A 40 11.93 8.44 16.35
C ALA A 40 11.22 7.57 17.40
N VAL A 41 10.18 6.82 17.01
CA VAL A 41 9.46 5.90 17.91
C VAL A 41 10.38 4.82 18.49
N GLY A 42 11.40 4.39 17.74
CA GLY A 42 12.40 3.45 18.24
C GLY A 42 13.37 4.02 19.31
N ARG A 43 13.25 5.29 19.69
CA ARG A 43 14.08 5.92 20.72
C ARG A 43 13.26 6.13 21.99
N GLU A 44 13.74 5.62 23.13
CA GLU A 44 13.10 5.79 24.44
C GLU A 44 12.91 7.26 24.84
N SER A 45 13.70 8.18 24.28
CA SER A 45 13.66 9.60 24.57
C SER A 45 12.57 10.38 23.82
N THR A 46 11.84 9.75 22.90
CA THR A 46 10.83 10.45 22.07
C THR A 46 9.46 10.44 22.77
N GLY A 47 9.10 11.58 23.37
CA GLY A 47 7.81 11.74 24.04
C GLY A 47 6.65 12.14 23.11
N ILE A 48 6.90 13.01 22.12
CA ILE A 48 5.86 13.52 21.20
C ILE A 48 6.45 13.57 19.78
N LEU A 49 5.69 13.06 18.81
CA LEU A 49 6.01 13.11 17.38
C LEU A 49 4.96 13.96 16.65
N PHE A 50 5.41 15.01 15.98
CA PHE A 50 4.56 15.81 15.09
C PHE A 50 4.77 15.36 13.65
N LEU A 51 3.66 15.18 12.96
CA LEU A 51 3.58 14.82 11.55
C LEU A 51 2.91 15.99 10.81
N ASP A 52 3.36 16.26 9.59
CA ASP A 52 2.76 17.19 8.61
C ASP A 52 1.27 16.90 8.40
N ARG A 53 0.87 15.62 8.50
CA ARG A 53 -0.53 15.20 8.45
C ARG A 53 -0.81 14.03 9.40
N PRO A 54 -2.07 13.86 9.86
CA PRO A 54 -2.43 12.67 10.61
C PRO A 54 -2.25 11.41 9.75
N LEU A 55 -1.88 10.29 10.38
CA LEU A 55 -1.76 8.99 9.71
C LEU A 55 -3.06 8.60 8.99
N SER A 56 -4.22 9.00 9.52
CA SER A 56 -5.50 8.78 8.85
C SER A 56 -5.59 9.44 7.47
N GLY A 57 -4.90 10.57 7.28
CA GLY A 57 -4.84 11.31 6.02
C GLY A 57 -3.90 10.70 4.97
N THR A 58 -3.02 9.76 5.34
CA THR A 58 -2.12 9.08 4.39
C THR A 58 -2.75 7.83 3.78
N TYR A 59 -3.70 7.18 4.46
CA TYR A 59 -4.28 5.92 3.98
C TYR A 59 -5.05 6.04 2.67
N LEU A 60 -5.83 7.11 2.46
CA LEU A 60 -6.67 7.24 1.27
C LEU A 60 -5.85 7.38 -0.02
N PRO A 61 -4.81 8.25 -0.08
CA PRO A 61 -3.88 8.27 -1.20
C PRO A 61 -3.13 6.95 -1.41
N LEU A 62 -2.63 6.32 -0.32
CA LEU A 62 -1.89 5.06 -0.41
C LEU A 62 -2.75 3.90 -0.93
N ALA A 63 -4.00 3.79 -0.45
CA ALA A 63 -4.94 2.75 -0.91
C ALA A 63 -5.31 2.94 -2.39
N ARG A 64 -5.45 4.19 -2.85
CA ARG A 64 -5.65 4.50 -4.27
C ARG A 64 -4.44 4.07 -5.09
N ASP A 65 -3.25 4.46 -4.67
CA ASP A 65 -2.02 4.22 -5.44
C ASP A 65 -1.69 2.71 -5.49
N LEU A 66 -1.92 1.98 -4.39
CA LEU A 66 -1.84 0.51 -4.37
C LEU A 66 -2.85 -0.14 -5.32
N ARG A 67 -4.09 0.36 -5.38
CA ARG A 67 -5.10 -0.13 -6.33
C ARG A 67 -4.69 0.11 -7.78
N LEU A 68 -4.07 1.24 -8.07
CA LEU A 68 -3.54 1.54 -9.40
C LEU A 68 -2.37 0.62 -9.76
N LEU A 69 -1.48 0.36 -8.79
CA LEU A 69 -0.36 -0.58 -8.93
C LEU A 69 -0.85 -2.01 -9.22
N LEU A 70 -1.83 -2.50 -8.46
CA LEU A 70 -2.43 -3.83 -8.68
C LEU A 70 -3.11 -3.94 -10.05
N ARG A 71 -3.73 -2.85 -10.54
CA ARG A 71 -4.34 -2.80 -11.88
C ARG A 71 -3.32 -2.74 -13.00
N ALA A 72 -2.19 -2.05 -12.79
CA ALA A 72 -1.13 -1.94 -13.79
C ALA A 72 -0.42 -3.28 -14.02
N GLY A 73 -0.45 -4.19 -13.04
CA GLY A 73 0.21 -5.49 -13.14
C GLY A 73 1.75 -5.40 -13.22
N SER A 74 2.32 -4.24 -12.85
CA SER A 74 3.76 -3.99 -12.81
C SER A 74 4.14 -3.22 -11.54
N SER A 75 5.13 -3.72 -10.81
CA SER A 75 5.64 -3.12 -9.58
C SER A 75 7.04 -3.60 -9.29
N VAL A 76 7.91 -2.68 -8.83
CA VAL A 76 9.26 -3.00 -8.34
C VAL A 76 9.27 -3.79 -7.03
N LEU A 77 8.13 -3.86 -6.34
CA LEU A 77 7.97 -4.62 -5.10
C LEU A 77 7.82 -6.12 -5.37
N VAL A 78 7.26 -6.51 -6.52
CA VAL A 78 7.04 -7.92 -6.85
C VAL A 78 8.37 -8.56 -7.22
N GLY A 79 8.61 -9.76 -6.69
CA GLY A 79 9.89 -10.47 -6.81
C GLY A 79 10.94 -10.03 -5.78
N GLN A 80 10.65 -9.04 -4.92
CA GLN A 80 11.57 -8.69 -3.84
C GLN A 80 11.68 -9.85 -2.83
N PRO A 81 12.91 -10.21 -2.40
CA PRO A 81 13.10 -11.29 -1.46
C PRO A 81 12.60 -10.90 -0.06
N THR A 82 11.84 -11.80 0.58
CA THR A 82 11.45 -11.69 1.98
C THR A 82 11.87 -12.95 2.74
N PRO A 83 11.91 -12.94 4.08
CA PRO A 83 12.18 -14.15 4.87
C PRO A 83 11.22 -15.33 4.60
N ARG A 84 10.07 -15.09 3.95
CA ARG A 84 9.04 -16.09 3.65
C ARG A 84 8.95 -16.43 2.15
N GLY A 85 9.86 -15.91 1.32
CA GLY A 85 9.86 -16.11 -0.14
C GLY A 85 9.82 -14.79 -0.90
N GLU A 86 9.75 -14.88 -2.23
CA GLU A 86 9.62 -13.71 -3.09
C GLU A 86 8.21 -13.11 -2.97
N LEU A 87 8.15 -11.77 -2.94
CA LEU A 87 6.88 -11.06 -2.82
C LEU A 87 6.04 -11.22 -4.10
N GLY A 88 4.86 -11.80 -3.96
CA GLY A 88 3.90 -11.98 -5.04
C GLY A 88 2.86 -10.86 -5.13
N TRP A 89 2.11 -10.86 -6.25
CA TRP A 89 0.95 -9.98 -6.43
C TRP A 89 -0.16 -10.23 -5.40
N LEU A 90 -0.34 -11.50 -5.02
CA LEU A 90 -1.32 -11.90 -4.02
C LEU A 90 -0.97 -11.31 -2.64
N ASP A 91 0.31 -11.29 -2.28
CA ASP A 91 0.77 -10.74 -1.00
C ASP A 91 0.45 -9.25 -0.90
N LEU A 92 0.72 -8.50 -1.98
CA LEU A 92 0.37 -7.07 -2.06
C LEU A 92 -1.15 -6.84 -1.97
N ALA A 93 -1.95 -7.67 -2.64
CA ALA A 93 -3.41 -7.57 -2.61
C ALA A 93 -3.97 -7.89 -1.23
N LEU A 94 -3.48 -8.93 -0.57
CA LEU A 94 -3.91 -9.32 0.77
C LEU A 94 -3.48 -8.28 1.82
N ALA A 95 -2.23 -7.81 1.77
CA ALA A 95 -1.71 -6.79 2.67
C ALA A 95 -2.52 -5.49 2.61
N SER A 96 -3.11 -5.16 1.45
CA SER A 96 -3.94 -3.96 1.27
C SER A 96 -5.19 -3.92 2.17
N VAL A 97 -5.64 -5.08 2.65
CA VAL A 97 -6.85 -5.21 3.49
C VAL A 97 -6.51 -5.79 4.86
N LEU A 98 -5.63 -6.79 4.92
CA LEU A 98 -5.28 -7.45 6.17
C LEU A 98 -4.41 -6.57 7.07
N GLY A 99 -3.53 -5.75 6.48
CA GLY A 99 -2.56 -4.98 7.26
C GLY A 99 -1.52 -5.86 7.99
N PRO A 100 -0.76 -5.28 8.94
CA PRO A 100 0.16 -6.04 9.78
C PRO A 100 -0.56 -6.99 10.76
N PRO A 101 0.14 -7.99 11.34
CA PRO A 101 -0.41 -8.87 12.35
C PRO A 101 -1.12 -8.10 13.48
N GLY A 102 -2.30 -8.57 13.90
CA GLY A 102 -3.12 -7.90 14.93
C GLY A 102 -4.00 -6.76 14.42
N SER A 103 -3.99 -6.47 13.12
CA SER A 103 -4.91 -5.50 12.51
C SER A 103 -6.34 -6.03 12.50
N TYR A 104 -7.30 -5.19 12.90
CA TYR A 104 -8.72 -5.58 12.87
C TYR A 104 -9.30 -5.48 11.46
N VAL A 105 -9.73 -6.63 10.93
CA VAL A 105 -10.52 -6.71 9.70
C VAL A 105 -12.01 -6.88 10.07
N PRO A 106 -12.89 -5.94 9.70
CA PRO A 106 -14.30 -6.03 10.07
C PRO A 106 -15.00 -7.24 9.44
N VAL A 107 -15.73 -8.01 10.25
CA VAL A 107 -16.51 -9.17 9.78
C VAL A 107 -17.85 -8.72 9.17
N ARG A 108 -17.79 -7.97 8.06
CA ARG A 108 -18.96 -7.54 7.29
C ARG A 108 -18.78 -7.89 5.81
N ARG A 109 -19.90 -8.02 5.09
CA ARG A 109 -20.00 -8.63 3.74
C ARG A 109 -18.84 -8.31 2.76
N PRO A 110 -18.35 -7.07 2.58
CA PRO A 110 -17.23 -6.78 1.67
C PRO A 110 -15.88 -7.34 2.12
N TYR A 111 -15.71 -7.60 3.42
CA TYR A 111 -14.46 -7.96 4.08
C TYR A 111 -14.45 -9.37 4.64
N THR A 112 -15.57 -10.10 4.60
CA THR A 112 -15.69 -11.45 5.18
C THR A 112 -14.64 -12.42 4.65
N VAL A 113 -14.34 -12.38 3.34
CA VAL A 113 -13.30 -13.24 2.75
C VAL A 113 -11.92 -12.89 3.31
N TYR A 114 -11.60 -11.61 3.44
CA TYR A 114 -10.33 -11.17 4.02
C TYR A 114 -10.23 -11.52 5.51
N ALA A 115 -11.30 -11.36 6.27
CA ALA A 115 -11.34 -11.79 7.67
C ALA A 115 -11.08 -13.30 7.80
N ALA A 116 -11.67 -14.13 6.94
CA ALA A 116 -11.42 -15.57 6.91
C ALA A 116 -9.96 -15.89 6.54
N ILE A 117 -9.39 -15.20 5.55
CA ILE A 117 -7.98 -15.38 5.17
C ILE A 117 -7.06 -14.99 6.34
N GLY A 118 -7.32 -13.87 7.01
CA GLY A 118 -6.55 -13.43 8.18
C GLY A 118 -6.54 -14.49 9.29
N LEU A 119 -7.70 -15.05 9.62
CA LEU A 119 -7.82 -16.14 10.59
C LEU A 119 -7.03 -17.39 10.18
N LEU A 120 -7.07 -17.78 8.90
CA LEU A 120 -6.30 -18.92 8.40
C LEU A 120 -4.78 -18.69 8.48
N VAL A 121 -4.33 -17.47 8.21
CA VAL A 121 -2.91 -17.07 8.29
C VAL A 121 -2.42 -17.07 9.74
N GLU A 122 -3.25 -16.61 10.67
CA GLU A 122 -2.97 -16.64 12.11
C GLU A 122 -2.88 -18.10 12.61
N GLU A 123 -3.87 -18.93 12.30
CA GLU A 123 -3.90 -20.34 12.71
C GLU A 123 -2.72 -21.15 12.14
N ALA A 124 -2.29 -20.83 10.92
CA ALA A 124 -1.13 -21.47 10.29
C ALA A 124 0.22 -21.08 10.93
N GLY A 125 0.25 -20.23 11.96
CA GLY A 125 1.49 -19.72 12.57
C GLY A 125 2.30 -18.85 11.61
N MET A 126 1.66 -18.33 10.55
CA MET A 126 2.30 -17.47 9.54
C MET A 126 2.23 -15.99 9.94
N GLY A 127 1.27 -15.61 10.79
CA GLY A 127 1.29 -14.36 11.54
C GLY A 127 2.29 -14.45 12.69
N GLY A 128 3.54 -14.01 12.45
CA GLY A 128 4.59 -14.08 13.46
C GLY A 128 4.17 -13.43 14.78
N VAL A 129 4.16 -14.24 15.84
CA VAL A 129 4.36 -13.81 17.22
C VAL A 129 5.75 -13.18 17.30
N GLY A 130 5.81 -11.87 17.12
CA GLY A 130 6.92 -11.05 17.58
C GLY A 130 6.59 -10.60 18.99
N GLY A 131 7.30 -11.15 19.98
CA GLY A 131 7.24 -10.65 21.35
C GLY A 131 7.55 -9.15 21.37
N TRP A 132 6.82 -8.45 22.22
CA TRP A 132 7.22 -7.13 22.72
C TRP A 132 8.56 -7.25 23.44
#